data_AF-A0A1V1W0V7-F1
#
_entry.id   AF-A0A1V1W0V7-F1
#
_cell.length_a   1.000
_cell.length_b   1.000
_cell.length_c   1.000
_cell.angle_alpha   90.00
_cell.angle_beta   90.00
_cell.angle_gamma   90.00
#
_symmetry.space_group_name_H-M   'P 1'
#
loop_
_entity.id
_entity.type
_entity.pdbx_description
1 polymer ?
#
loop_
_entity_poly.entity_id
_entity_poly.type
_entity_poly.pdbx_seq_one_letter_code
_entity_poly.pdbx_strand_id
1 'polypeptide(L)'
;MSDVLSPPTAFDATAVSSLTGHDDDVQFALDFVARFRRLLPGRVSRIESAMLGDDYREAMDAVLSLRTSACTLGAQELCAVSTRIEEHLRVSDLAGARVAAQGLAGAERRADDAFATFLS
;
A
#
# COMPACT_ATOMS: atom_id res chain seq x y z
N MET A 1 23.77 -9.89 -14.89
CA MET A 1 22.47 -10.60 -14.85
C MET A 1 21.45 -9.57 -14.46
N SER A 2 20.72 -9.02 -15.44
CA SER A 2 19.60 -8.13 -15.14
C SER A 2 18.53 -8.97 -14.47
N ASP A 3 18.32 -8.70 -13.19
CA ASP A 3 17.14 -9.17 -12.48
C ASP A 3 15.95 -8.53 -13.18
N VAL A 4 15.22 -9.31 -13.97
CA VAL A 4 13.95 -8.87 -14.54
C VAL A 4 13.04 -8.76 -13.33
N LEU A 5 13.02 -7.58 -12.71
CA LEU A 5 12.09 -7.23 -11.63
C LEU A 5 10.69 -7.50 -12.18
N SER A 6 10.13 -8.65 -11.81
CA SER A 6 8.74 -8.96 -12.07
C SER A 6 7.91 -7.82 -11.47
N PRO A 7 6.79 -7.43 -12.12
CA PRO A 7 5.95 -6.40 -11.55
C PRO A 7 5.59 -6.79 -10.10
N PRO A 8 5.64 -5.84 -9.15
CA PRO A 8 5.30 -6.13 -7.76
C PRO A 8 3.90 -6.77 -7.74
N THR A 9 3.73 -7.82 -6.94
CA THR A 9 2.44 -8.49 -6.84
C THR A 9 1.47 -7.63 -6.01
N ALA A 10 0.17 -7.73 -6.28
CA ALA A 10 -0.81 -6.97 -5.50
C ALA A 10 -0.75 -7.30 -4.01
N PHE A 11 -0.49 -8.57 -3.67
CA PHE A 11 -0.37 -9.07 -2.31
C PHE A 11 0.49 -10.34 -2.25
N ASP A 12 1.47 -10.37 -1.36
CA ASP A 12 2.28 -11.53 -1.00
C ASP A 12 1.84 -12.06 0.36
N ALA A 13 1.05 -13.14 0.34
CA ALA A 13 0.51 -13.76 1.55
C ALA A 13 1.60 -14.31 2.48
N THR A 14 2.79 -14.65 1.96
CA THR A 14 3.89 -15.18 2.78
C THR A 14 4.45 -14.12 3.74
N ALA A 15 4.35 -12.84 3.36
CA ALA A 15 4.75 -11.72 4.21
C ALA A 15 3.90 -11.64 5.48
N VAL A 16 2.59 -11.93 5.39
CA VAL A 16 1.70 -11.90 6.57
C VAL A 16 1.91 -13.13 7.45
N SER A 17 2.08 -14.31 6.86
CA SER A 17 2.34 -15.55 7.61
C SER A 17 3.63 -15.51 8.42
N SER A 18 4.63 -14.72 8.00
CA SER A 18 5.89 -14.56 8.73
C SER A 18 5.82 -13.56 9.90
N LEU A 19 4.76 -12.76 10.03
CA LEU A 19 4.62 -11.75 11.10
C LEU A 19 4.43 -12.35 12.50
N THR A 20 3.88 -13.56 12.60
CA THR A 20 3.48 -14.18 13.87
C THR A 20 4.58 -15.03 14.48
N GLY A 21 5.62 -15.38 13.70
CA GLY A 21 6.72 -16.25 14.12
C GLY A 21 6.29 -17.67 14.54
N HIS A 22 5.01 -18.01 14.38
CA HIS A 22 4.41 -19.30 14.69
C HIS A 22 3.48 -19.68 13.53
N ASP A 23 3.71 -20.85 12.94
CA ASP A 23 2.96 -21.37 11.79
C ASP A 23 1.45 -21.51 12.07
N ASP A 24 1.04 -21.52 13.34
CA ASP A 24 -0.34 -21.74 13.78
C ASP A 24 -1.20 -20.47 13.92
N ASP A 25 -0.64 -19.26 13.76
CA ASP A 25 -1.42 -18.02 13.98
C ASP A 25 -2.04 -17.46 12.69
N VAL A 26 -2.64 -18.38 11.93
CA VAL A 26 -3.41 -18.08 10.70
C VAL A 26 -4.55 -17.12 10.99
N GLN A 27 -5.17 -17.22 12.16
CA GLN A 27 -6.29 -16.34 12.54
C GLN A 27 -5.84 -14.88 12.68
N PHE A 28 -4.66 -14.62 13.29
CA PHE A 28 -4.12 -13.27 13.34
C PHE A 28 -3.84 -12.71 11.94
N ALA A 29 -3.29 -13.52 11.03
CA ALA A 29 -3.04 -13.12 9.65
C ALA A 29 -4.34 -12.72 8.93
N LEU A 30 -5.39 -13.52 9.07
CA LEU A 30 -6.72 -13.23 8.52
C LEU A 30 -7.31 -11.94 9.10
N ASP A 31 -7.28 -11.79 10.42
CA ASP A 31 -7.81 -10.60 11.11
C ASP A 31 -7.05 -9.33 10.71
N PHE A 32 -5.73 -9.42 10.53
CA PHE A 32 -4.89 -8.31 10.13
C PHE A 32 -5.15 -7.89 8.69
N VAL A 33 -5.26 -8.85 7.76
CA VAL A 33 -5.63 -8.60 6.36
C VAL A 33 -7.05 -8.01 6.27
N ALA A 34 -8.02 -8.58 6.97
CA ALA A 34 -9.39 -8.09 6.99
C ALA A 34 -9.48 -6.65 7.54
N ARG A 35 -8.72 -6.34 8.61
CA ARG A 35 -8.64 -4.99 9.15
C ARG A 35 -8.00 -4.01 8.17
N PHE A 36 -6.89 -4.39 7.54
CA PHE A 36 -6.23 -3.54 6.55
C PHE A 36 -7.13 -3.26 5.35
N ARG A 37 -7.74 -4.31 4.78
CA ARG A 37 -8.70 -4.21 3.68
C ARG A 37 -9.82 -3.21 3.97
N ARG A 38 -10.43 -3.28 5.17
CA ARG A 38 -11.48 -2.34 5.60
C ARG A 38 -11.02 -0.88 5.67
N LEU A 39 -9.76 -0.63 6.06
CA LEU A 39 -9.22 0.72 6.22
C LEU A 39 -8.65 1.32 4.93
N LEU A 40 -8.34 0.46 3.95
CA LEU A 40 -7.62 0.84 2.75
C LEU A 40 -8.31 1.96 1.95
N PRO A 41 -9.63 1.92 1.66
CA PRO A 41 -10.27 2.98 0.88
C PRO A 41 -10.17 4.36 1.53
N GLY A 42 -10.33 4.41 2.86
CA GLY A 42 -10.18 5.66 3.61
C GLY A 42 -8.76 6.22 3.58
N ARG A 43 -7.75 5.34 3.55
CA ARG A 43 -6.34 5.76 3.47
C ARG A 43 -6.00 6.30 2.08
N VAL A 44 -6.49 5.65 1.02
CA VAL A 44 -6.29 6.12 -0.35
C VAL A 44 -6.98 7.46 -0.57
N SER A 45 -8.26 7.58 -0.18
CA SER A 45 -9.02 8.83 -0.28
C SER A 45 -8.37 10.00 0.46
N ARG A 46 -7.76 9.75 1.63
CA ARG A 46 -7.02 10.77 2.39
C ARG A 46 -5.82 11.31 1.61
N ILE A 47 -5.05 10.43 0.96
CA ILE A 47 -3.91 10.84 0.11
C ILE A 47 -4.41 11.66 -1.08
N GLU A 48 -5.42 11.18 -1.79
CA GLU A 48 -5.98 11.88 -2.96
C GLU A 48 -6.52 13.26 -2.59
N SER A 49 -7.24 13.36 -1.47
CA SER A 49 -7.79 14.63 -0.99
C SER A 49 -6.70 15.61 -0.57
N ALA A 50 -5.66 15.15 0.13
CA ALA A 50 -4.54 15.99 0.53
C ALA A 50 -3.75 16.51 -0.70
N MET A 51 -3.56 15.66 -1.71
CA MET A 51 -2.95 16.05 -2.98
C MET A 51 -3.81 17.07 -3.74
N LEU A 52 -5.13 16.88 -3.79
CA LEU A 52 -6.05 17.83 -4.45
C LEU A 52 -6.12 19.18 -3.73
N GLY A 53 -5.99 19.18 -2.40
CA GLY A 53 -6.01 20.39 -1.58
C GLY A 53 -4.66 21.08 -1.40
N ASP A 54 -3.61 20.63 -2.09
CA ASP A 54 -2.23 21.12 -1.96
C ASP A 54 -1.67 21.05 -0.52
N ASP A 55 -2.21 20.19 0.34
CA ASP A 55 -1.72 19.96 1.70
C ASP A 55 -0.66 18.85 1.69
N TYR A 56 0.55 19.23 1.26
CA TYR A 56 1.65 18.28 1.06
C TYR A 56 2.17 17.65 2.35
N ARG A 57 1.98 18.32 3.49
CA ARG A 57 2.35 17.76 4.80
C ARG A 57 1.40 16.64 5.16
N GLU A 58 0.10 16.88 5.03
CA GLU A 58 -0.91 15.85 5.22
C GLU A 58 -0.77 14.70 4.21
N ALA A 59 -0.42 15.02 2.95
CA ALA A 59 -0.18 14.03 1.93
C ALA A 59 1.01 13.13 2.28
N MET A 60 2.12 13.70 2.77
CA MET A 60 3.28 12.94 3.23
C MET A 60 2.92 12.02 4.41
N ASP A 61 2.22 12.54 5.42
CA ASP A 61 1.82 11.76 6.60
C ASP A 61 0.90 10.58 6.21
N ALA A 62 -0.06 10.82 5.32
CA ALA A 62 -0.97 9.80 4.82
C ALA A 62 -0.23 8.73 3.98
N VAL A 63 0.69 9.15 3.10
CA VAL A 63 1.52 8.26 2.27
C VAL A 63 2.42 7.38 3.12
N LEU A 64 3.10 7.94 4.13
CA LEU A 64 3.96 7.17 5.04
C LEU A 64 3.16 6.12 5.81
N SER A 65 1.96 6.49 6.30
CA SER A 65 1.07 5.56 6.99
C SER A 65 0.64 4.39 6.09
N LEU A 66 0.23 4.68 4.86
CA LEU A 66 -0.13 3.66 3.88
C LEU A 66 1.07 2.80 3.53
N ARG A 67 2.23 3.39 3.21
CA ARG A 67 3.46 2.69 2.84
C ARG A 67 3.85 1.69 3.91
N THR A 68 4.05 2.13 5.14
CA THR A 68 4.50 1.26 6.23
C THR A 68 3.56 0.06 6.38
N SER A 69 2.26 0.30 6.45
CA SER A 69 1.30 -0.79 6.63
C SER A 69 1.17 -1.71 5.41
N ALA A 70 1.23 -1.18 4.19
CA ALA A 70 1.23 -1.96 2.96
C ALA A 70 2.48 -2.85 2.84
N CYS A 71 3.68 -2.31 3.13
CA CYS A 71 4.91 -3.09 3.10
C CYS A 71 4.92 -4.18 4.19
N THR A 72 4.42 -3.88 5.39
CA THR A 72 4.29 -4.88 6.48
C THR A 72 3.34 -6.02 6.10
N LEU A 73 2.21 -5.72 5.45
CA LEU A 73 1.29 -6.75 4.99
C LEU A 73 1.73 -7.47 3.71
N GLY A 74 2.80 -7.04 3.03
CA GLY A 74 3.13 -7.59 1.71
C GLY A 74 2.19 -7.14 0.59
N ALA A 75 1.47 -6.03 0.74
CA ALA A 75 0.74 -5.39 -0.37
C ALA A 75 1.75 -4.65 -1.28
N GLN A 76 2.54 -5.40 -2.04
CA GLN A 76 3.78 -4.90 -2.66
C GLN A 76 3.53 -3.78 -3.66
N GLU A 77 2.46 -3.86 -4.47
CA GLU A 77 2.10 -2.77 -5.38
C GLU A 77 1.76 -1.47 -4.64
N LEU A 78 0.94 -1.53 -3.58
CA LEU A 78 0.61 -0.36 -2.76
C LEU A 78 1.84 0.20 -2.05
N CYS A 79 2.72 -0.67 -1.55
CA CYS A 79 4.02 -0.30 -0.98
C CYS A 79 4.88 0.44 -2.01
N ALA A 80 4.98 -0.08 -3.24
CA ALA A 80 5.77 0.52 -4.32
C ALA A 80 5.20 1.86 -4.80
N VAL A 81 3.89 1.97 -5.03
CA VAL A 81 3.24 3.23 -5.42
C VAL A 81 3.42 4.28 -4.31
N SER A 82 3.18 3.93 -3.05
CA SER A 82 3.35 4.86 -1.93
C SER A 82 4.80 5.30 -1.76
N THR A 83 5.77 4.42 -2.01
CA THR A 83 7.20 4.76 -1.99
C THR A 83 7.54 5.81 -3.06
N ARG A 84 7.05 5.64 -4.29
CA ARG A 84 7.27 6.62 -5.37
C ARG A 84 6.69 7.98 -5.03
N ILE A 85 5.47 8.02 -4.47
CA ILE A 85 4.85 9.28 -4.03
C ILE A 85 5.70 9.95 -2.95
N GLU A 86 6.15 9.19 -1.95
CA GLU A 86 7.02 9.69 -0.88
C GLU A 86 8.32 10.28 -1.45
N GLU A 87 8.99 9.59 -2.37
CA GLU A 87 10.23 10.04 -2.99
C GLU A 87 10.07 11.40 -3.67
N HIS A 88 8.99 11.58 -4.45
CA HIS A 88 8.67 12.86 -5.08
C HIS A 88 8.34 13.96 -4.05
N LEU A 89 7.53 13.65 -3.04
CA LEU A 89 7.18 14.61 -1.99
C LEU A 89 8.42 15.08 -1.20
N ARG A 90 9.39 14.19 -0.94
CA ARG A 90 10.63 14.51 -0.21
C ARG A 90 11.51 15.53 -0.94
N VAL A 91 11.44 15.57 -2.27
CA VAL A 91 12.19 16.52 -3.10
C VAL A 91 11.32 17.68 -3.60
N SER A 92 10.11 17.84 -3.05
CA SER A 92 9.12 18.84 -3.46
C SER A 92 8.71 18.77 -4.93
N ASP A 93 8.83 17.60 -5.56
CA ASP A 93 8.34 17.35 -6.92
C ASP A 93 6.84 17.00 -6.89
N LEU A 94 6.02 18.04 -6.79
CA LEU A 94 4.57 17.90 -6.63
C LEU A 94 3.90 17.34 -7.89
N ALA A 95 4.44 17.64 -9.06
CA ALA A 95 3.94 17.11 -10.32
C ALA A 95 4.20 15.61 -10.41
N GLY A 96 5.42 15.17 -10.11
CA GLY A 96 5.78 13.75 -10.04
C GLY A 96 4.95 13.00 -9.00
N ALA A 97 4.73 13.59 -7.82
CA ALA A 97 3.89 12.99 -6.77
C ALA A 97 2.45 12.76 -7.25
N ARG A 98 1.85 13.71 -7.97
CA ARG A 98 0.51 13.57 -8.56
C ARG A 98 0.45 12.50 -9.63
N VAL A 99 1.44 12.45 -10.52
CA VAL A 99 1.53 11.40 -11.56
C VAL A 99 1.62 10.03 -10.90
N ALA A 100 2.47 9.86 -9.87
CA ALA A 100 2.57 8.61 -9.13
C ALA A 100 1.24 8.25 -8.42
N ALA A 101 0.53 9.24 -7.85
CA ALA A 101 -0.74 9.04 -7.15
C ALA A 101 -1.87 8.53 -8.07
N GLN A 102 -1.81 8.77 -9.38
CA GLN A 102 -2.78 8.19 -10.34
C GLN A 102 -2.80 6.66 -10.32
N GLY A 103 -1.71 6.03 -9.86
CA GLY A 103 -1.62 4.57 -9.70
C GLY A 103 -2.35 4.02 -8.47
N LEU A 104 -2.69 4.85 -7.47
CA LEU A 104 -3.22 4.41 -6.18
C LEU A 104 -4.54 3.66 -6.31
N ALA A 105 -5.54 4.24 -6.98
CA ALA A 105 -6.85 3.61 -7.14
C ALA A 105 -6.76 2.26 -7.87
N GLY A 106 -5.81 2.11 -8.81
CA GLY A 106 -5.58 0.85 -9.51
C GLY A 106 -4.95 -0.22 -8.60
N ALA A 107 -3.92 0.17 -7.83
CA ALA A 107 -3.27 -0.72 -6.86
C ALA A 107 -4.21 -1.10 -5.71
N GLU A 108 -5.06 -0.17 -5.26
CA GLU A 108 -6.11 -0.41 -4.26
C GLU A 108 -7.05 -1.52 -4.70
N ARG A 109 -7.64 -1.41 -5.90
CA ARG A 109 -8.59 -2.42 -6.40
C ARG A 109 -7.95 -3.81 -6.48
N ARG A 110 -6.74 -3.90 -7.04
CA ARG A 110 -6.03 -5.18 -7.14
C ARG A 110 -5.68 -5.76 -5.77
N ALA A 111 -5.31 -4.91 -4.81
CA ALA A 111 -5.09 -5.35 -3.44
C ALA A 111 -6.41 -5.83 -2.79
N ASP A 112 -7.53 -5.12 -2.97
CA ASP A 112 -8.84 -5.55 -2.45
C ASP A 112 -9.25 -6.91 -3.00
N ASP A 113 -9.12 -7.12 -4.31
CA ASP A 113 -9.42 -8.40 -4.98
C ASP A 113 -8.53 -9.54 -4.43
N ALA A 114 -7.24 -9.27 -4.24
CA ALA A 114 -6.29 -10.24 -3.70
C ALA A 114 -6.59 -10.56 -2.22
N PHE A 115 -6.92 -9.55 -1.41
CA PHE A 115 -7.35 -9.76 -0.03
C PHE A 115 -8.68 -10.51 0.05
N ALA A 116 -9.63 -10.25 -0.85
CA ALA A 116 -10.89 -10.98 -0.92
C ALA A 116 -10.66 -12.46 -1.17
N THR A 117 -9.73 -12.78 -2.07
CA THR A 117 -9.33 -14.17 -2.40
C THR A 117 -8.59 -14.83 -1.24
N PHE A 118 -7.78 -14.09 -0.49
CA PHE A 118 -7.07 -14.63 0.68
C PHE A 118 -8.00 -14.92 1.87
N LEU A 119 -9.07 -14.14 2.01
CA LEU A 119 -10.02 -14.24 3.14
C LEU A 119 -11.19 -15.21 2.89
N SER A 120 -11.31 -15.77 1.68
CA SER A 120 -12.37 -16.71 1.30
C SER A 120 -12.02 -18.15 1.64
#